data_AF-U7UYX0-F1
#
_entry.id   AF-U7UYX0-F1
#
_cell.length_a   1.000
_cell.length_b   1.000
_cell.length_c   1.000
_cell.angle_alpha   90.00
_cell.angle_beta   90.00
_cell.angle_gamma   90.00
#
_symmetry.space_group_name_H-M   'P 1'
#
loop_
_entity.id
_entity.type
_entity.pdbx_description
1 polymer ?
#
loop_
_entity_poly.entity_id
_entity_poly.type
_entity_poly.pdbx_seq_one_letter_code
_entity_poly.pdbx_strand_id
1 'polypeptide(L)'
;MKNKKFIIFLALLLVFSVPAYISAKGESKNKKSLSFSDVEKHEKYITTTKSFKIDGEILDEIPYKEGEFEGKLSRQKFVDIDYDKNIKTYKFGGWIQDKEYKEVAAAFEAQSKEAQKNTEELPMDIVKLSDGRYQKHIEVEKTFALEVEPPYEIEYSEGNMEGKLSRQRLVNRDEIYKTKTFVYGGWVDIKD
;
A
#
# COMPACT_ATOMS: atom_id res chain seq x y z
N MET A 1 54.79 -20.55 29.71
CA MET A 1 53.84 -20.86 28.61
C MET A 1 52.72 -19.81 28.50
N LYS A 2 53.01 -18.54 28.17
CA LYS A 2 51.96 -17.49 28.06
C LYS A 2 51.91 -16.74 26.72
N ASN A 3 52.95 -16.79 25.89
CA ASN A 3 53.01 -15.96 24.67
C ASN A 3 52.70 -16.70 23.34
N LYS A 4 52.65 -18.04 23.34
CA LYS A 4 52.32 -18.81 22.12
C LYS A 4 50.82 -18.89 21.81
N LYS A 5 49.95 -18.74 22.82
CA LYS A 5 48.48 -18.76 22.64
C LYS A 5 47.94 -17.45 22.06
N PHE A 6 48.60 -16.33 22.35
CA PHE A 6 48.18 -15.01 21.85
C PHE A 6 48.45 -14.83 20.35
N ILE A 7 49.58 -15.37 19.86
CA ILE A 7 49.96 -15.30 18.44
C ILE A 7 49.01 -16.15 17.57
N ILE A 8 48.56 -17.31 18.08
CA ILE A 8 47.58 -18.16 17.39
C ILE A 8 46.22 -17.45 17.33
N PHE A 9 45.83 -16.76 18.39
CA PHE A 9 44.58 -16.00 18.44
C PHE A 9 44.59 -14.80 17.48
N LEU A 10 45.73 -14.10 17.38
CA LEU A 10 45.91 -12.96 16.48
C LEU A 10 45.98 -13.39 15.00
N ALA A 11 46.60 -14.53 14.71
CA ALA A 11 46.65 -15.11 13.37
C ALA A 11 45.27 -15.61 12.91
N LEU A 12 44.48 -16.23 13.80
CA LEU A 12 43.09 -16.59 13.49
C LEU A 12 42.24 -15.35 13.19
N LEU A 13 42.41 -14.27 13.96
CA LEU A 13 41.69 -13.00 13.74
C LEU A 13 41.99 -12.38 12.38
N LEU A 14 43.23 -12.48 11.88
CA LEU A 14 43.62 -12.00 10.55
C LEU A 14 43.09 -12.89 9.42
N VAL A 15 43.06 -14.21 9.59
CA VAL A 15 42.51 -15.14 8.58
C VAL A 15 41.00 -15.00 8.43
N PHE A 16 40.26 -14.63 9.48
CA PHE A 16 38.81 -14.36 9.41
C PHE A 16 38.46 -12.92 9.01
N SER A 17 39.35 -11.93 9.21
CA SER A 17 39.06 -10.52 8.89
C SER A 17 39.47 -10.10 7.48
N VAL A 18 40.48 -10.74 6.88
CA VAL A 18 40.95 -10.39 5.52
C VAL A 18 39.98 -10.83 4.40
N PRO A 19 39.33 -12.02 4.43
CA PRO A 19 38.34 -12.38 3.42
C PRO A 19 37.09 -11.50 3.49
N ALA A 20 36.71 -11.06 4.69
CA ALA A 20 35.57 -10.15 4.89
C ALA A 20 35.87 -8.75 4.34
N TYR A 21 37.09 -8.23 4.49
CA TYR A 21 37.45 -6.90 3.99
C TYR A 21 37.72 -6.88 2.47
N ILE A 22 38.23 -7.98 1.89
CA ILE A 22 38.43 -8.08 0.43
C ILE A 22 37.10 -8.41 -0.28
N SER A 23 36.21 -9.21 0.32
CA SER A 23 34.84 -9.41 -0.19
C SER A 23 34.02 -8.12 -0.10
N ALA A 24 34.20 -7.30 0.94
CA ALA A 24 33.54 -6.00 1.06
C ALA A 24 34.06 -4.93 0.09
N LYS A 25 35.24 -5.12 -0.51
CA LYS A 25 35.85 -4.16 -1.45
C LYS A 25 35.74 -4.61 -2.93
N GLY A 26 35.26 -5.82 -3.18
CA GLY A 26 35.06 -6.39 -4.52
C GLY A 26 33.64 -6.26 -5.08
N GLU A 27 32.62 -6.05 -4.24
CA GLU A 27 31.23 -5.84 -4.71
C GLU A 27 30.87 -4.35 -4.77
N SER A 28 31.60 -3.60 -5.60
CA SER A 28 30.99 -2.41 -6.18
C SER A 28 30.05 -2.88 -7.29
N LYS A 29 28.78 -2.45 -7.21
CA LYS A 29 27.67 -2.69 -8.16
C LYS A 29 26.86 -3.96 -7.92
N ASN A 30 26.22 -4.03 -6.77
CA ASN A 30 24.75 -4.02 -6.72
C ASN A 30 24.36 -3.95 -5.24
N LYS A 31 24.15 -2.73 -4.73
CA LYS A 31 23.11 -2.58 -3.71
C LYS A 31 21.83 -2.99 -4.43
N LYS A 32 21.47 -4.27 -4.41
CA LYS A 32 20.08 -4.65 -4.52
C LYS A 32 19.45 -3.93 -3.33
N SER A 33 18.87 -2.76 -3.60
CA SER A 33 17.80 -2.25 -2.77
C SER A 33 16.89 -3.43 -2.57
N LEU A 34 16.81 -3.91 -1.33
CA LEU A 34 15.90 -4.95 -0.94
C LEU A 34 14.53 -4.40 -1.36
N SER A 35 14.02 -4.89 -2.48
CA SER A 35 12.88 -4.31 -3.16
C SER A 35 11.65 -4.89 -2.48
N PHE A 36 10.64 -4.06 -2.22
CA PHE A 36 9.35 -4.54 -1.70
C PHE A 36 8.72 -5.62 -2.59
N SER A 37 9.19 -5.75 -3.85
CA SER A 37 8.82 -6.83 -4.77
C SER A 37 9.32 -8.22 -4.36
N ASP A 38 10.31 -8.31 -3.49
CA ASP A 38 10.96 -9.57 -3.11
C ASP A 38 10.37 -10.18 -1.82
N VAL A 39 9.50 -9.44 -1.12
CA VAL A 39 8.77 -9.95 0.05
C VAL A 39 7.36 -10.33 -0.40
N GLU A 40 7.08 -11.63 -0.44
CA GLU A 40 5.76 -12.12 -0.80
C GLU A 40 4.74 -11.63 0.25
N LYS A 41 3.69 -10.94 -0.22
CA LYS A 41 2.66 -10.37 0.65
C LYS A 41 1.83 -11.51 1.24
N HIS A 42 2.20 -11.96 2.43
CA HIS A 42 1.47 -13.01 3.14
C HIS A 42 0.27 -12.40 3.89
N GLU A 43 -0.84 -12.30 3.17
CA GLU A 43 -2.16 -11.91 3.71
C GLU A 43 -3.11 -13.11 3.71
N LYS A 44 -3.83 -13.28 4.81
CA LYS A 44 -4.84 -14.33 4.97
C LYS A 44 -6.17 -13.68 5.35
N TYR A 45 -7.24 -14.04 4.66
CA TYR A 45 -8.58 -13.62 5.06
C TYR A 45 -9.14 -14.61 6.07
N ILE A 46 -9.54 -14.11 7.24
CA ILE A 46 -10.12 -14.92 8.32
C ILE A 46 -11.53 -14.44 8.64
N THR A 47 -12.38 -15.40 9.03
CA THR A 47 -13.64 -15.08 9.70
C THR A 47 -13.76 -15.88 11.00
N THR A 48 -14.34 -15.26 12.01
CA THR A 48 -14.62 -15.88 13.31
C THR A 48 -15.95 -15.38 13.88
N THR A 49 -16.49 -16.08 14.86
CA THR A 49 -17.70 -15.67 15.57
C THR A 49 -17.38 -15.39 17.03
N LYS A 50 -17.89 -14.27 17.56
CA LYS A 50 -17.79 -13.95 18.98
C LYS A 50 -19.15 -13.60 19.56
N SER A 51 -19.31 -13.99 20.81
CA SER A 51 -20.54 -13.82 21.59
C SER A 51 -20.31 -12.81 22.72
N PHE A 52 -21.29 -11.93 22.93
CA PHE A 52 -21.26 -10.83 23.90
C PHE A 52 -22.56 -10.84 24.71
N LYS A 53 -22.53 -10.31 25.93
CA LYS A 53 -23.78 -10.08 26.69
C LYS A 53 -24.65 -9.06 25.97
N ILE A 54 -25.97 -9.25 25.99
CA ILE A 54 -26.93 -8.37 25.30
C ILE A 54 -26.83 -6.91 25.74
N ASP A 55 -26.54 -6.70 27.03
CA ASP A 55 -26.39 -5.40 27.69
C ASP A 55 -24.91 -4.93 27.75
N GLY A 56 -24.00 -5.71 27.16
CA GLY A 56 -22.58 -5.38 27.08
C GLY A 56 -22.27 -4.51 25.87
N GLU A 57 -21.12 -3.83 25.92
CA GLU A 57 -20.58 -3.10 24.79
C GLU A 57 -20.33 -4.06 23.61
N ILE A 58 -20.90 -3.74 22.45
CA ILE A 58 -20.67 -4.50 21.23
C ILE A 58 -19.51 -3.86 20.50
N LEU A 59 -18.42 -4.60 20.37
CA LEU A 59 -17.22 -4.13 19.68
C LEU A 59 -17.43 -4.16 18.16
N ASP A 60 -17.08 -3.07 17.49
CA ASP A 60 -17.02 -2.99 16.03
C ASP A 60 -15.80 -3.70 15.45
N GLU A 61 -14.73 -3.82 16.23
CA GLU A 61 -13.50 -4.52 15.86
C GLU A 61 -12.97 -5.37 17.01
N ILE A 62 -12.36 -6.50 16.67
CA ILE A 62 -11.67 -7.36 17.63
C ILE A 62 -10.24 -7.64 17.17
N PRO A 63 -9.25 -7.69 18.08
CA PRO A 63 -7.92 -8.18 17.74
C PRO A 63 -7.97 -9.69 17.44
N TYR A 64 -7.13 -10.13 16.51
CA TYR A 64 -6.99 -11.53 16.12
C TYR A 64 -5.52 -11.91 15.96
N LYS A 65 -5.18 -13.12 16.39
CA LYS A 65 -3.85 -13.72 16.30
C LYS A 65 -3.96 -15.21 16.03
N GLU A 66 -3.27 -15.68 14.99
CA GLU A 66 -3.19 -17.10 14.61
C GLU A 66 -1.78 -17.40 14.09
N GLY A 67 -0.98 -18.12 14.88
CA GLY A 67 0.42 -18.37 14.54
C GLY A 67 1.22 -17.08 14.41
N GLU A 68 1.81 -16.89 13.22
CA GLU A 68 2.59 -15.70 12.83
C GLU A 68 1.71 -14.55 12.30
N PHE A 69 0.40 -14.75 12.13
CA PHE A 69 -0.50 -13.72 11.62
C PHE A 69 -1.18 -12.94 12.74
N GLU A 70 -1.16 -11.61 12.63
CA GLU A 70 -1.81 -10.70 13.57
C GLU A 70 -2.60 -9.60 12.82
N GLY A 71 -3.74 -9.18 13.38
CA GLY A 71 -4.54 -8.11 12.79
C GLY A 71 -5.79 -7.77 13.59
N LYS A 72 -6.67 -6.97 12.99
CA LYS A 72 -7.99 -6.66 13.53
C LYS A 72 -9.05 -7.21 12.58
N LEU A 73 -10.13 -7.74 13.15
CA LEU A 73 -11.29 -8.19 12.40
C LEU A 73 -12.45 -7.26 12.69
N SER A 74 -13.12 -6.80 11.63
CA SER A 74 -14.27 -5.92 11.75
C SER A 74 -15.56 -6.74 11.82
N ARG A 75 -16.56 -6.21 12.54
CA ARG A 75 -17.89 -6.79 12.64
C ARG A 75 -18.55 -6.77 11.26
N GLN A 76 -19.00 -7.94 10.80
CA GLN A 76 -19.58 -8.10 9.47
C GLN A 76 -21.09 -8.31 9.53
N LYS A 77 -21.52 -9.22 10.42
CA LYS A 77 -22.92 -9.65 10.45
C LYS A 77 -23.34 -10.07 11.84
N PHE A 78 -24.59 -9.78 12.18
CA PHE A 78 -25.28 -10.41 13.29
C PHE A 78 -25.61 -11.87 12.93
N VAL A 79 -25.31 -12.79 13.85
CA VAL A 79 -25.51 -14.23 13.64
C VAL A 79 -26.76 -14.69 14.37
N ASP A 80 -26.81 -14.52 15.69
CA ASP A 80 -27.88 -15.08 16.52
C ASP A 80 -27.96 -14.45 17.93
N ILE A 81 -29.09 -14.63 18.62
CA ILE A 81 -29.33 -14.27 20.02
C ILE A 81 -29.81 -15.50 20.80
N ASP A 82 -29.12 -15.83 21.89
CA ASP A 82 -29.59 -16.75 22.92
C ASP A 82 -30.20 -15.93 24.06
N TYR A 83 -31.53 -15.81 24.08
CA TYR A 83 -32.26 -15.02 25.08
C TYR A 83 -32.18 -15.63 26.48
N ASP A 84 -32.15 -16.97 26.59
CA ASP A 84 -32.07 -17.66 27.89
C ASP A 84 -30.74 -17.36 28.58
N LYS A 85 -29.66 -17.24 27.79
CA LYS A 85 -28.32 -16.90 28.29
C LYS A 85 -28.00 -15.41 28.26
N ASN A 86 -28.89 -14.57 27.75
CA ASN A 86 -28.68 -13.14 27.54
C ASN A 86 -27.44 -12.82 26.67
N ILE A 87 -27.25 -13.54 25.55
CA ILE A 87 -26.06 -13.45 24.68
C ILE A 87 -26.44 -13.09 23.23
N LYS A 88 -25.68 -12.17 22.61
CA LYS A 88 -25.66 -11.86 21.17
C LYS A 88 -24.39 -12.38 20.52
N THR A 89 -24.49 -13.01 19.35
CA THR A 89 -23.35 -13.51 18.58
C THR A 89 -23.21 -12.77 17.26
N TYR A 90 -21.97 -12.36 16.96
CA TYR A 90 -21.61 -11.65 15.72
C TYR A 90 -20.49 -12.39 14.98
N LYS A 91 -20.51 -12.27 13.66
CA LYS A 91 -19.42 -12.69 12.77
C LYS A 91 -18.49 -11.50 12.53
N PHE A 92 -17.21 -11.75 12.70
CA PHE A 92 -16.12 -10.83 12.40
C PHE A 92 -15.29 -11.41 11.26
N GLY A 93 -14.73 -10.53 10.43
CA GLY A 93 -13.79 -10.94 9.40
C GLY A 93 -12.92 -9.80 8.93
N GLY A 94 -11.80 -10.15 8.31
CA GLY A 94 -10.78 -9.22 7.90
C GLY A 94 -9.54 -9.92 7.40
N TRP A 95 -8.67 -9.13 6.76
CA TRP A 95 -7.35 -9.57 6.33
C TRP A 95 -6.37 -9.43 7.49
N ILE A 96 -5.64 -10.50 7.77
CA ILE A 96 -4.54 -10.51 8.73
C ILE A 96 -3.22 -10.68 7.98
N GLN A 97 -2.18 -10.05 8.50
CA GLN A 97 -0.85 -10.03 7.89
C GLN A 97 0.11 -10.81 8.78
N ASP A 98 1.12 -11.39 8.14
CA ASP A 98 2.26 -11.96 8.83
C ASP A 98 2.98 -10.86 9.65
N LYS A 99 3.31 -11.20 10.89
CA LYS A 99 4.06 -10.35 11.82
C LYS A 99 5.45 -10.02 11.29
N GLU A 100 6.14 -10.96 10.65
CA GLU A 100 7.47 -10.70 10.06
C GLU A 100 7.36 -9.71 8.91
N TYR A 101 6.34 -9.85 8.06
CA TYR A 101 6.03 -8.88 7.01
C TYR A 101 5.74 -7.50 7.58
N LYS A 102 4.98 -7.42 8.68
CA LYS A 102 4.64 -6.15 9.34
C LYS A 102 5.86 -5.46 9.95
N GLU A 103 6.76 -6.20 10.57
CA GLU A 103 8.00 -5.67 11.15
C GLU A 103 8.98 -5.24 10.06
N VAL A 104 9.10 -6.01 8.98
CA VAL A 104 9.92 -5.66 7.80
C VAL A 104 9.34 -4.42 7.12
N ALA A 105 8.03 -4.35 6.86
CA ALA A 105 7.37 -3.18 6.30
C ALA A 105 7.56 -1.92 7.17
N ALA A 106 7.44 -2.05 8.50
CA ALA A 106 7.69 -0.95 9.43
C ALA A 106 9.16 -0.51 9.44
N ALA A 107 10.11 -1.45 9.35
CA ALA A 107 11.53 -1.14 9.23
C ALA A 107 11.88 -0.47 7.89
N PHE A 108 11.20 -0.85 6.81
CA PHE A 108 11.28 -0.17 5.51
C PHE A 108 10.71 1.24 5.56
N GLU A 109 9.54 1.45 6.17
CA GLU A 109 8.99 2.79 6.39
C GLU A 109 9.91 3.65 7.25
N ALA A 110 10.56 3.07 8.27
CA ALA A 110 11.52 3.77 9.11
C ALA A 110 12.80 4.15 8.35
N GLN A 111 13.35 3.24 7.52
CA GLN A 111 14.46 3.54 6.63
C GLN A 111 14.09 4.58 5.56
N SER A 112 12.86 4.52 5.04
CA SER A 112 12.32 5.53 4.13
C SER A 112 12.28 6.90 4.81
N LYS A 113 11.80 6.98 6.05
CA LYS A 113 11.75 8.23 6.82
C LYS A 113 13.12 8.81 7.17
N GLU A 114 14.13 7.98 7.43
CA GLU A 114 15.51 8.45 7.60
C GLU A 114 16.16 8.90 6.28
N ALA A 115 15.78 8.28 5.14
CA ALA A 115 16.21 8.69 3.81
C ALA A 115 15.44 9.91 3.26
N GLN A 116 14.24 10.18 3.78
CA GLN A 116 13.33 11.26 3.34
C GLN A 116 13.60 12.62 4.00
N LYS A 117 14.71 12.81 4.71
CA LYS A 117 15.04 14.13 5.27
C LYS A 117 15.45 15.18 4.23
N ASN A 118 15.43 14.87 2.93
CA ASN A 118 15.83 15.78 1.84
C ASN A 118 15.04 15.63 0.54
N THR A 119 13.76 15.25 0.59
CA THR A 119 12.93 15.26 -0.62
C THR A 119 11.56 15.83 -0.29
N GLU A 120 11.19 16.95 -0.93
CA GLU A 120 9.80 17.40 -0.99
C GLU A 120 8.95 16.24 -1.53
N GLU A 121 8.13 15.63 -0.66
CA GLU A 121 7.17 14.62 -1.08
C GLU A 121 6.08 15.29 -1.90
N LEU A 122 6.07 14.98 -3.20
CA LEU A 122 4.90 15.24 -4.02
C LEU A 122 3.88 14.13 -3.78
N PRO A 123 2.58 14.46 -3.74
CA PRO A 123 1.51 13.47 -3.72
C PRO A 123 1.74 12.41 -4.82
N MET A 124 1.42 11.15 -4.53
CA MET A 124 1.64 9.97 -5.38
C MET A 124 1.20 10.13 -6.85
N ASP A 125 0.25 11.03 -7.11
CA ASP A 125 -0.35 11.29 -8.42
C ASP A 125 0.23 12.52 -9.15
N ILE A 126 1.23 13.18 -8.57
CA ILE A 126 1.86 14.41 -9.11
C ILE A 126 3.31 14.11 -9.54
N VAL A 127 3.61 14.37 -10.80
CA VAL A 127 4.95 14.23 -11.38
C VAL A 127 5.57 15.61 -11.59
N LYS A 128 6.80 15.80 -11.11
CA LYS A 128 7.62 16.97 -11.45
C LYS A 128 8.41 16.68 -12.73
N LEU A 129 8.16 17.48 -13.76
CA LEU A 129 8.88 17.44 -15.02
C LEU A 129 10.28 18.05 -14.88
N SER A 130 11.18 17.75 -15.81
CA SER A 130 12.55 18.27 -15.82
C SER A 130 12.64 19.78 -15.99
N ASP A 131 11.58 20.41 -16.51
CA ASP A 131 11.43 21.86 -16.67
C ASP A 131 10.86 22.55 -15.42
N GLY A 132 10.61 21.79 -14.34
CA GLY A 132 10.12 22.29 -13.07
C GLY A 132 8.59 22.35 -12.96
N ARG A 133 7.83 22.03 -14.01
CA ARG A 133 6.37 21.97 -13.95
C ARG A 133 5.87 20.74 -13.19
N TYR A 134 4.71 20.88 -12.57
CA TYR A 134 4.01 19.79 -11.90
C TYR A 134 2.82 19.35 -12.74
N GLN A 135 2.68 18.04 -12.97
CA GLN A 135 1.56 17.45 -13.69
C GLN A 135 0.83 16.43 -12.83
N LYS A 136 -0.49 16.37 -12.97
CA LYS A 136 -1.34 15.35 -12.34
C LYS A 136 -2.13 14.58 -13.38
N HIS A 137 -2.24 13.26 -13.22
CA HIS A 137 -3.14 12.47 -14.06
C HIS A 137 -4.58 12.60 -13.53
N ILE A 138 -5.50 13.00 -14.40
CA ILE A 138 -6.92 13.19 -14.08
C ILE A 138 -7.75 12.26 -14.94
N GLU A 139 -8.73 11.58 -14.32
CA GLU A 139 -9.82 10.91 -15.01
C GLU A 139 -11.16 11.55 -14.60
N VAL A 140 -12.01 11.88 -15.57
CA VAL A 140 -13.37 12.38 -15.33
C VAL A 140 -14.38 11.63 -16.18
N GLU A 141 -15.57 11.43 -15.64
CA GLU A 141 -16.70 10.90 -16.39
C GLU A 141 -17.51 12.04 -17.02
N LYS A 142 -17.84 11.89 -18.30
CA LYS A 142 -18.75 12.80 -19.02
C LYS A 142 -19.83 12.00 -19.71
N THR A 143 -21.07 12.40 -19.45
CA THR A 143 -22.28 11.81 -20.03
C THR A 143 -22.77 12.66 -21.18
N PHE A 144 -23.08 12.00 -22.30
CA PHE A 144 -23.60 12.59 -23.51
C PHE A 144 -24.93 11.93 -23.86
N ALA A 145 -25.75 12.63 -24.65
CA ALA A 145 -26.90 11.99 -25.29
C ALA A 145 -26.41 10.88 -26.23
N LEU A 146 -27.18 9.80 -26.34
CA LEU A 146 -26.82 8.59 -27.09
C LEU A 146 -26.58 8.90 -28.57
N GLU A 147 -27.38 9.81 -29.12
CA GLU A 147 -27.39 10.25 -30.53
C GLU A 147 -26.23 11.21 -30.86
N VAL A 148 -25.59 11.83 -29.85
CA VAL A 148 -24.48 12.77 -30.03
C VAL A 148 -23.16 12.03 -30.09
N GLU A 149 -22.32 12.27 -31.08
CA GLU A 149 -20.94 11.76 -31.07
C GLU A 149 -20.12 12.54 -30.02
N PRO A 150 -19.60 11.88 -28.97
CA PRO A 150 -18.80 12.57 -27.96
C PRO A 150 -17.49 13.03 -28.59
N PRO A 151 -16.96 14.20 -28.19
CA PRO A 151 -15.67 14.66 -28.68
C PRO A 151 -14.55 13.68 -28.28
N TYR A 152 -13.46 13.67 -29.05
CA TYR A 152 -12.30 12.86 -28.66
C TYR A 152 -11.50 13.52 -27.53
N GLU A 153 -11.45 14.85 -27.50
CA GLU A 153 -10.78 15.64 -26.46
C GLU A 153 -11.79 16.56 -25.77
N ILE A 154 -11.59 16.78 -24.47
CA ILE A 154 -12.29 17.82 -23.70
C ILE A 154 -11.26 18.69 -22.98
N GLU A 155 -11.62 19.94 -22.73
CA GLU A 155 -10.86 20.80 -21.82
C GLU A 155 -11.28 20.49 -20.37
N TYR A 156 -10.29 20.32 -19.49
CA TYR A 156 -10.45 20.23 -18.06
C TYR A 156 -9.89 21.49 -17.42
N SER A 157 -10.67 22.08 -16.51
CA SER A 157 -10.27 23.19 -15.65
C SER A 157 -10.92 22.98 -14.29
N GLU A 158 -10.11 22.85 -13.25
CA GLU A 158 -10.56 22.75 -11.85
C GLU A 158 -9.47 23.34 -10.93
N GLY A 159 -9.80 24.44 -10.26
CA GLY A 159 -8.83 25.17 -9.45
C GLY A 159 -7.63 25.63 -10.28
N ASN A 160 -6.42 25.23 -9.88
CA ASN A 160 -5.18 25.56 -10.58
C ASN A 160 -4.77 24.54 -11.64
N MET A 161 -5.63 23.55 -11.95
CA MET A 161 -5.33 22.49 -12.91
C MET A 161 -6.05 22.74 -14.22
N GLU A 162 -5.31 22.83 -15.31
CA GLU A 162 -5.85 22.99 -16.66
C GLU A 162 -5.14 22.08 -17.65
N GLY A 163 -5.91 21.48 -18.56
CA GLY A 163 -5.33 20.64 -19.59
C GLY A 163 -6.38 19.94 -20.44
N LYS A 164 -5.91 19.27 -21.49
CA LYS A 164 -6.77 18.47 -22.35
C LYS A 164 -6.85 17.03 -21.84
N LEU A 165 -8.06 16.49 -21.78
CA LEU A 165 -8.29 15.08 -21.49
C LEU A 165 -8.78 14.37 -22.76
N SER A 166 -8.23 13.21 -23.03
CA SER A 166 -8.63 12.38 -24.17
C SER A 166 -9.61 11.29 -23.76
N ARG A 167 -10.56 10.96 -24.64
CA ARG A 167 -11.56 9.92 -24.42
C ARG A 167 -10.87 8.55 -24.34
N GLN A 168 -11.04 7.86 -23.22
CA GLN A 168 -10.40 6.57 -22.96
C GLN A 168 -11.35 5.42 -23.25
N ARG A 169 -12.48 5.35 -22.51
CA ARG A 169 -13.39 4.19 -22.52
C ARG A 169 -14.85 4.60 -22.32
N LEU A 170 -15.75 3.85 -22.95
CA LEU A 170 -17.19 3.89 -22.66
C LEU A 170 -17.42 3.12 -21.35
N VAL A 171 -18.02 3.75 -20.36
CA VAL A 171 -18.30 3.12 -19.05
C VAL A 171 -19.77 2.76 -18.88
N ASN A 172 -20.68 3.50 -19.50
CA ASN A 172 -22.11 3.19 -19.44
C ASN A 172 -22.81 3.59 -20.74
N ARG A 173 -23.80 2.80 -21.15
CA ARG A 173 -24.74 3.12 -22.22
C ARG A 173 -26.14 2.82 -21.72
N ASP A 174 -26.94 3.86 -21.56
CA ASP A 174 -28.30 3.76 -21.04
C ASP A 174 -29.31 4.01 -22.16
N GLU A 175 -30.02 2.97 -22.57
CA GLU A 175 -31.02 3.06 -23.63
C GLU A 175 -32.34 3.66 -23.15
N ILE A 176 -32.65 3.56 -21.85
CA ILE A 176 -33.87 4.10 -21.25
C ILE A 176 -33.81 5.62 -21.23
N TYR A 177 -32.68 6.17 -20.77
CA TYR A 177 -32.45 7.61 -20.72
C TYR A 177 -31.79 8.16 -21.99
N LYS A 178 -31.50 7.30 -22.96
CA LYS A 178 -30.78 7.64 -24.20
C LYS A 178 -29.49 8.41 -23.91
N THR A 179 -28.64 7.88 -23.04
CA THR A 179 -27.33 8.47 -22.72
C THR A 179 -26.18 7.49 -22.87
N LYS A 180 -24.97 8.02 -22.96
CA LYS A 180 -23.72 7.25 -22.92
C LYS A 180 -22.66 8.05 -22.15
N THR A 181 -21.92 7.37 -21.30
CA THR A 181 -20.92 7.97 -20.42
C THR A 181 -19.55 7.45 -20.77
N PHE A 182 -18.60 8.36 -20.93
CA PHE A 182 -17.20 8.06 -21.22
C PHE A 182 -16.31 8.60 -20.12
N VAL A 183 -15.21 7.87 -19.87
CA VAL A 183 -14.09 8.39 -19.10
C VAL A 183 -13.15 9.14 -20.05
N TYR A 184 -12.79 10.35 -19.66
CA TYR A 184 -11.72 11.14 -20.27
C TYR A 184 -10.56 11.19 -19.30
N GLY A 185 -9.35 10.91 -19.81
CA GLY A 185 -8.13 10.82 -19.01
C GLY A 185 -6.99 11.59 -19.67
N GLY A 186 -6.11 12.15 -18.85
CA GLY A 186 -4.95 12.89 -19.33
C GLY A 186 -4.11 13.50 -18.21
N TRP A 187 -2.89 13.92 -18.56
CA TRP A 187 -2.01 14.70 -17.68
C TRP A 187 -2.35 16.18 -17.80
N VAL A 188 -2.59 16.83 -16.68
CA VAL A 188 -2.90 18.27 -16.61
C VAL A 188 -1.82 18.99 -15.82
N ASP A 189 -1.48 20.20 -16.27
CA ASP A 189 -0.48 21.04 -15.60
C ASP A 189 -1.12 21.65 -14.35
N ILE A 190 -0.38 21.66 -13.25
CA ILE A 190 -0.71 22.39 -12.03
C ILE A 190 -0.01 23.74 -12.09
N LYS A 191 -0.78 24.82 -12.07
CA LYS A 191 -0.27 26.19 -12.00
C LYS A 191 -0.07 26.59 -10.53
N ASP A 192 1.06 27.21 -10.23
CA ASP A 192 1.30 27.85 -8.92
C ASP A 192 0.54 29.18 -8.81
#